data_AF-G0URG8-F1
#
_entry.id   AF-G0URG8-F1
#
_cell.length_a   1.000
_cell.length_b   1.000
_cell.length_c   1.000
_cell.angle_alpha   90.00
_cell.angle_beta   90.00
_cell.angle_gamma   90.00
#
_symmetry.space_group_name_H-M   'P 1'
#
loop_
_entity.id
_entity.type
_entity.pdbx_description
1 polymer ?
#
loop_
_entity_poly.entity_id
_entity_poly.type
_entity_poly.pdbx_seq_one_letter_code
_entity_poly.pdbx_strand_id
1 'polypeptide(L)'
;MYVIFVSLRLILFEENVIIAPRAVQNNNIFSSVALVRWDMVVEYLASADVQRLLDLLSEGKVNFSAVEKEFKAIFSKDSFFNVSKTLQRLMHGMIASPEGIGLVSSFFILDVMCRMDCEAAKSSFYDALLELEKAIRQDVCIMEQIKYASKDTKEAKKAYESNSCEKYRLRSAVKSFAFRLLANKVTSDETPLTAITDKQEQIDAALNTWESNNVQLKESIAEVAHSWSQDTEKNACEALSRTSVVLDHRGHAALILKPSTPHLPSLALTSGELQFLLPSLSLNDLLLIHGDPPTEVWKTAKQMITAGCKGLLSKEDQHKLLQTLLSDDVFARVGINSALLSRMAEYNPDVAASLILMLSPHEANNCIQNILKSSIPSEHVETVLLHASRVLQQTSLRAYITNKLHYFKEKATLSSEDKDAVKNFIRTLHQLLTKASKDNKEIYVAEALKGDITRLCEKCDVPEVTARWDELK
;
A
#
# COMPACT_ATOMS: atom_id res chain seq x y z
N MET A 1 18.57 34.63 2.00
CA MET A 1 19.96 34.29 1.60
C MET A 1 20.02 32.77 1.50
N TYR A 2 20.57 32.27 0.39
CA TYR A 2 20.63 30.89 -0.14
C TYR A 2 19.56 30.51 -1.17
N VAL A 3 20.04 30.56 -2.42
CA VAL A 3 19.46 30.14 -3.71
C VAL A 3 20.06 28.77 -4.03
N ILE A 4 19.25 27.80 -4.46
CA ILE A 4 19.72 26.73 -5.35
C ILE A 4 18.69 26.57 -6.48
N PHE A 5 19.13 26.92 -7.68
CA PHE A 5 18.52 26.63 -8.97
C PHE A 5 18.75 25.15 -9.31
N VAL A 6 17.71 24.43 -9.73
CA VAL A 6 17.86 23.34 -10.70
C VAL A 6 16.73 23.45 -11.71
N SER A 7 17.09 23.81 -12.94
CA SER A 7 16.22 23.74 -14.10
C SER A 7 16.09 22.28 -14.55
N LEU A 8 14.86 21.81 -14.74
CA LEU A 8 14.57 20.76 -15.72
C LEU A 8 13.38 21.18 -16.57
N ARG A 9 13.66 21.46 -17.84
CA ARG A 9 12.69 21.50 -18.95
C ARG A 9 12.39 20.07 -19.36
N LEU A 10 11.11 19.75 -19.60
CA LEU A 10 10.61 18.76 -20.57
C LEU A 10 9.08 18.98 -20.64
N ILE A 11 8.60 19.76 -21.62
CA ILE A 11 7.95 19.29 -22.86
C ILE A 11 6.79 18.34 -22.55
N LEU A 12 5.58 18.91 -22.49
CA LEU A 12 4.34 18.16 -22.62
C LEU A 12 3.73 18.49 -23.97
N PHE A 13 3.51 17.43 -24.73
CA PHE A 13 2.77 17.39 -25.98
C PHE A 13 1.33 17.83 -25.74
N GLU A 14 0.83 18.58 -26.71
CA GLU A 14 -0.54 19.02 -26.87
C GLU A 14 -1.49 17.85 -27.21
N GLU A 15 -2.77 18.15 -26.95
CA GLU A 15 -3.95 17.79 -27.74
C GLU A 15 -4.90 16.67 -27.29
N ASN A 16 -6.18 17.10 -27.30
CA ASN A 16 -7.43 16.35 -27.38
C ASN A 16 -8.16 16.01 -26.09
N VAL A 17 -8.66 17.07 -25.42
CA VAL A 17 -9.96 17.02 -24.73
C VAL A 17 -11.01 17.63 -25.66
N ILE A 18 -11.93 16.79 -26.13
CA ILE A 18 -13.11 17.18 -26.90
C ILE A 18 -14.13 17.84 -25.95
N ILE A 19 -14.59 19.01 -26.38
CA ILE A 19 -15.65 19.90 -25.88
C ILE A 19 -17.01 19.15 -25.95
N ALA A 20 -17.92 19.18 -24.96
CA ALA A 20 -18.94 20.21 -24.66
C ALA A 20 -20.05 19.59 -23.76
N PRO A 21 -21.12 20.31 -23.32
CA PRO A 21 -21.24 21.74 -22.98
C PRO A 21 -22.01 22.00 -21.65
N ARG A 22 -21.94 23.28 -21.26
CA ARG A 22 -22.71 23.98 -20.21
C ARG A 22 -24.23 23.75 -20.27
N ALA A 23 -24.84 23.71 -19.08
CA ALA A 23 -26.19 24.24 -18.84
C ALA A 23 -26.19 25.12 -17.58
N VAL A 24 -27.06 26.12 -17.62
CA VAL A 24 -26.99 27.41 -16.93
C VAL A 24 -27.77 27.41 -15.60
N GLN A 25 -27.29 28.26 -14.69
CA GLN A 25 -27.87 28.84 -13.47
C GLN A 25 -29.39 28.69 -13.24
N ASN A 26 -29.77 28.42 -11.99
CA ASN A 26 -30.59 29.37 -11.22
C ASN A 26 -30.57 29.12 -9.70
N ASN A 27 -30.50 30.23 -8.97
CA ASN A 27 -30.58 30.35 -7.51
C ASN A 27 -31.90 29.79 -6.97
N ASN A 28 -31.83 29.07 -5.85
CA ASN A 28 -32.75 29.27 -4.73
C ASN A 28 -32.18 28.70 -3.43
N ILE A 29 -32.22 29.55 -2.42
CA ILE A 29 -31.97 29.29 -1.00
C ILE A 29 -33.11 28.39 -0.50
N PHE A 30 -32.81 27.22 0.06
CA PHE A 30 -33.41 26.58 1.26
C PHE A 30 -33.00 25.10 1.38
N SER A 31 -32.63 24.72 2.60
CA SER A 31 -32.61 23.37 3.20
C SER A 31 -32.49 22.14 2.27
N SER A 32 -31.41 21.38 2.41
CA SER A 32 -31.42 19.95 2.06
C SER A 32 -30.40 19.21 2.92
N VAL A 33 -30.89 18.59 4.00
CA VAL A 33 -30.26 17.45 4.63
C VAL A 33 -30.09 16.40 3.53
N ALA A 34 -28.87 16.21 3.06
CA ALA A 34 -28.57 15.12 2.15
C ALA A 34 -28.60 13.83 2.96
N LEU A 35 -29.75 13.14 2.88
CA LEU A 35 -29.90 11.73 3.18
C LEU A 35 -28.87 10.94 2.37
N VAL A 36 -27.74 10.65 3.00
CA VAL A 36 -26.85 9.59 2.55
C VAL A 36 -27.63 8.30 2.71
N ARG A 37 -27.78 7.57 1.61
CA ARG A 37 -28.47 6.28 1.57
C ARG A 37 -27.59 5.27 2.30
N TRP A 38 -27.98 4.90 3.51
CA TRP A 38 -27.26 3.94 4.34
C TRP A 38 -27.63 2.52 3.90
N ASP A 39 -26.68 1.80 3.31
CA ASP A 39 -26.79 0.33 3.20
C ASP A 39 -26.77 -0.26 4.62
N MET A 40 -27.73 -1.16 4.92
CA MET A 40 -28.06 -1.79 6.21
C MET A 40 -27.09 -1.51 7.38
N VAL A 41 -27.40 -0.50 8.20
CA VAL A 41 -26.67 -0.18 9.43
C VAL A 41 -27.11 -1.14 10.52
N VAL A 42 -26.25 -2.07 10.90
CA VAL A 42 -26.42 -2.82 12.16
C VAL A 42 -26.31 -1.81 13.30
N GLU A 43 -27.42 -1.39 13.91
CA GLU A 43 -27.41 -0.50 15.07
C GLU A 43 -26.85 -1.26 16.29
N TYR A 44 -25.66 -0.87 16.76
CA TYR A 44 -25.03 -1.49 17.93
C TYR A 44 -25.52 -0.88 19.24
N LEU A 45 -25.90 0.39 19.24
CA LEU A 45 -26.44 1.12 20.39
C LEU A 45 -27.85 1.64 20.07
N ALA A 46 -28.68 1.75 21.09
CA ALA A 46 -29.98 2.40 20.98
C ALA A 46 -29.81 3.90 20.66
N SER A 47 -30.75 4.49 19.93
CA SER A 47 -30.69 5.91 19.50
C SER A 47 -30.45 6.89 20.66
N ALA A 48 -31.03 6.67 21.83
CA ALA A 48 -30.81 7.52 23.01
C ALA A 48 -29.36 7.46 23.53
N ASP A 49 -28.73 6.29 23.46
CA ASP A 49 -27.35 6.11 23.91
C ASP A 49 -26.35 6.59 22.86
N VAL A 50 -26.68 6.51 21.57
CA VAL A 50 -25.93 7.17 20.50
C VAL A 50 -25.92 8.68 20.71
N GLN A 51 -27.06 9.28 21.04
CA GLN A 51 -27.14 10.73 21.29
C GLN A 51 -26.29 11.13 22.50
N ARG A 52 -26.39 10.39 23.62
CA ARG A 52 -25.56 10.64 24.81
C ARG A 52 -24.07 10.54 24.52
N LEU A 53 -23.67 9.58 23.67
CA LEU A 53 -22.29 9.44 23.23
C LEU A 53 -21.87 10.66 22.38
N LEU A 54 -22.69 11.09 21.42
CA LEU A 54 -22.40 12.26 20.59
C LEU A 54 -22.29 13.55 21.40
N ASP A 55 -23.18 13.75 22.39
CA ASP A 55 -23.15 14.90 23.29
C ASP A 55 -21.80 14.94 24.03
N LEU A 56 -21.36 13.81 24.59
CA LEU A 56 -20.07 13.65 25.25
C LEU A 56 -18.87 13.94 24.31
N LEU A 57 -18.94 13.47 23.06
CA LEU A 57 -17.85 13.65 22.09
C LEU A 57 -17.73 15.08 21.57
N SER A 58 -18.85 15.82 21.52
CA SER A 58 -18.92 17.18 20.98
C SER A 58 -18.38 18.26 21.93
N GLU A 59 -18.25 17.95 23.22
CA GLU A 59 -17.88 18.91 24.25
C GLU A 59 -16.35 19.14 24.29
N GLY A 60 -15.92 20.30 23.81
CA GLY A 60 -14.50 20.63 23.68
C GLY A 60 -13.84 21.24 24.92
N LYS A 61 -14.62 21.76 25.88
CA LYS A 61 -14.09 22.54 27.01
C LYS A 61 -14.06 21.79 28.33
N VAL A 62 -14.69 20.62 28.38
CA VAL A 62 -14.70 19.78 29.59
C VAL A 62 -13.39 18.99 29.66
N ASN A 63 -12.80 18.97 30.85
CA ASN A 63 -11.54 18.26 31.09
C ASN A 63 -11.75 16.74 30.97
N PHE A 64 -10.70 16.04 30.54
CA PHE A 64 -10.74 14.59 30.37
C PHE A 64 -11.16 13.82 31.63
N SER A 65 -10.85 14.30 32.83
CA SER A 65 -11.33 13.69 34.09
C SER A 65 -12.86 13.69 34.22
N ALA A 66 -13.51 14.76 33.78
CA ALA A 66 -14.95 14.89 33.83
C ALA A 66 -15.62 14.06 32.73
N VAL A 67 -15.03 14.06 31.51
CA VAL A 67 -15.44 13.20 30.40
C VAL A 67 -15.39 11.71 30.80
N GLU A 68 -14.31 11.26 31.43
CA GLU A 68 -14.17 9.87 31.89
C GLU A 68 -15.22 9.51 32.96
N LYS A 69 -15.47 10.42 33.91
CA LYS A 69 -16.47 10.21 34.97
C LYS A 69 -17.88 10.11 34.39
N GLU A 70 -18.21 10.98 33.45
CA GLU A 70 -19.53 11.00 32.79
C GLU A 70 -19.71 9.77 31.90
N PHE A 71 -18.70 9.40 31.11
CA PHE A 71 -18.72 8.16 30.32
C PHE A 71 -19.01 6.92 31.18
N LYS A 72 -18.29 6.77 32.31
CA LYS A 72 -18.47 5.66 33.25
C LYS A 72 -19.83 5.66 33.97
N ALA A 73 -20.49 6.81 34.04
CA ALA A 73 -21.84 6.92 34.59
C ALA A 73 -22.92 6.52 33.56
N ILE A 74 -22.67 6.77 32.27
CA ILE A 74 -23.61 6.49 31.18
C ILE A 74 -23.48 5.04 30.68
N PHE A 75 -22.26 4.53 30.53
CA PHE A 75 -21.97 3.24 29.91
C PHE A 75 -21.31 2.27 30.89
N SER A 76 -21.87 1.05 30.99
CA SER A 76 -21.30 -0.06 31.75
C SER A 76 -20.34 -0.88 30.89
N LYS A 77 -19.51 -1.73 31.53
CA LYS A 77 -18.58 -2.62 30.81
C LYS A 77 -19.28 -3.51 29.78
N ASP A 78 -20.51 -3.93 30.04
CA ASP A 78 -21.27 -4.82 29.15
C ASP A 78 -21.64 -4.15 27.82
N SER A 79 -21.72 -2.81 27.77
CA SER A 79 -22.02 -2.07 26.55
C SER A 79 -20.77 -1.66 25.77
N PHE A 80 -19.57 -1.90 26.29
CA PHE A 80 -18.32 -1.42 25.70
C PHE A 80 -18.09 -1.95 24.29
N PHE A 81 -18.41 -3.21 24.00
CA PHE A 81 -18.31 -3.74 22.63
C PHE A 81 -19.13 -2.91 21.63
N ASN A 82 -20.38 -2.59 21.99
CA ASN A 82 -21.29 -1.82 21.15
C ASN A 82 -20.85 -0.35 21.01
N VAL A 83 -20.31 0.23 22.09
CA VAL A 83 -19.71 1.57 22.08
C VAL A 83 -18.50 1.60 21.13
N SER A 84 -17.58 0.64 21.21
CA SER A 84 -16.39 0.56 20.35
C SER A 84 -16.76 0.48 18.87
N LYS A 85 -17.71 -0.40 18.49
CA LYS A 85 -18.16 -0.52 17.10
C LYS A 85 -18.91 0.72 16.60
N THR A 86 -19.62 1.42 17.49
CA THR A 86 -20.26 2.70 17.15
C THR A 86 -19.21 3.80 16.94
N LEU A 87 -18.23 3.91 17.85
CA LEU A 87 -17.12 4.86 17.74
C LEU A 87 -16.29 4.63 16.48
N GLN A 88 -15.97 3.37 16.15
CA GLN A 88 -15.24 3.02 14.92
C GLN A 88 -15.91 3.62 13.67
N ARG A 89 -17.24 3.47 13.55
CA ARG A 89 -18.01 4.04 12.43
C ARG A 89 -18.03 5.56 12.45
N LEU A 90 -18.26 6.16 13.61
CA LEU A 90 -18.29 7.62 13.75
C LEU A 90 -16.93 8.22 13.40
N MET A 91 -15.83 7.62 13.88
CA MET A 91 -14.47 8.10 13.66
C MET A 91 -14.09 8.06 12.18
N HIS A 92 -14.49 7.05 11.41
CA HIS A 92 -14.29 7.05 9.96
C HIS A 92 -14.95 8.26 9.27
N GLY A 93 -16.17 8.62 9.70
CA GLY A 93 -16.83 9.84 9.22
C GLY A 93 -16.13 11.12 9.68
N MET A 94 -15.70 11.17 10.94
CA MET A 94 -15.03 12.34 11.52
C MET A 94 -13.64 12.58 10.94
N ILE A 95 -12.89 11.54 10.54
CA ILE A 95 -11.59 11.70 9.86
C ILE A 95 -11.75 12.47 8.54
N ALA A 96 -12.88 12.29 7.83
CA ALA A 96 -13.18 13.04 6.61
C ALA A 96 -13.63 14.50 6.86
N SER A 97 -14.07 14.81 8.08
CA SER A 97 -14.57 16.11 8.54
C SER A 97 -13.42 17.06 8.96
N PRO A 98 -13.61 18.39 8.87
CA PRO A 98 -12.69 19.39 9.44
C PRO A 98 -12.81 19.56 10.98
N GLU A 99 -13.54 18.69 11.69
CA GLU A 99 -13.80 18.83 13.13
C GLU A 99 -12.89 17.87 13.95
N GLY A 100 -11.91 18.43 14.67
CA GLY A 100 -10.94 17.64 15.44
C GLY A 100 -11.40 17.20 16.83
N ILE A 101 -12.37 17.91 17.44
CA ILE A 101 -12.80 17.69 18.84
C ILE A 101 -13.38 16.28 19.02
N GLY A 102 -14.32 15.90 18.16
CA GLY A 102 -14.96 14.58 18.23
C GLY A 102 -13.96 13.42 18.08
N LEU A 103 -12.92 13.59 17.25
CA LEU A 103 -11.85 12.60 17.10
C LEU A 103 -11.01 12.45 18.36
N VAL A 104 -10.58 13.57 18.95
CA VAL A 104 -9.81 13.57 20.21
C VAL A 104 -10.62 12.93 21.33
N SER A 105 -11.88 13.35 21.51
CA SER A 105 -12.76 12.76 22.52
C SER A 105 -12.98 11.27 22.26
N SER A 106 -13.10 10.83 21.01
CA SER A 106 -13.27 9.41 20.67
C SER A 106 -12.04 8.57 21.01
N PHE A 107 -10.83 9.06 20.67
CA PHE A 107 -9.59 8.39 21.05
C PHE A 107 -9.43 8.31 22.58
N PHE A 108 -9.83 9.36 23.29
CA PHE A 108 -9.82 9.35 24.76
C PHE A 108 -10.79 8.32 25.36
N ILE A 109 -12.03 8.24 24.85
CA ILE A 109 -13.00 7.22 25.32
C ILE A 109 -12.52 5.81 25.00
N LEU A 110 -11.95 5.59 23.82
CA LEU A 110 -11.35 4.30 23.48
C LEU A 110 -10.19 3.96 24.42
N ASP A 111 -9.32 4.93 24.77
CA ASP A 111 -8.25 4.74 25.77
C ASP A 111 -8.80 4.37 27.16
N VAL A 112 -9.84 5.06 27.64
CA VAL A 112 -10.51 4.72 28.91
C VAL A 112 -10.98 3.26 28.90
N MET A 113 -11.57 2.81 27.79
CA MET A 113 -12.03 1.43 27.63
C MET A 113 -10.86 0.44 27.51
N CYS A 114 -9.76 0.82 26.85
CA CYS A 114 -8.53 0.02 26.77
C CYS A 114 -7.93 -0.22 28.17
N ARG A 115 -7.87 0.82 29.01
CA ARG A 115 -7.42 0.73 30.42
C ARG A 115 -8.36 -0.10 31.30
N MET A 116 -9.54 -0.45 30.80
CA MET A 116 -10.53 -1.32 31.45
C MET A 116 -10.58 -2.72 30.83
N ASP A 117 -9.55 -3.10 30.07
CA ASP A 117 -9.34 -4.39 29.39
C ASP A 117 -10.38 -4.71 28.29
N CYS A 118 -10.83 -3.70 27.55
CA CYS A 118 -11.73 -3.90 26.42
C CYS A 118 -10.98 -4.15 25.10
N GLU A 119 -10.93 -5.40 24.65
CA GLU A 119 -10.29 -5.80 23.38
C GLU A 119 -10.92 -5.14 22.13
N ALA A 120 -12.25 -4.93 22.14
CA ALA A 120 -12.93 -4.24 21.04
C ALA A 120 -12.49 -2.77 20.93
N ALA A 121 -12.23 -2.11 22.07
CA ALA A 121 -11.73 -0.75 22.08
C ALA A 121 -10.29 -0.67 21.57
N LYS A 122 -9.43 -1.62 21.94
CA LYS A 122 -8.06 -1.75 21.42
C LYS A 122 -8.06 -1.90 19.89
N SER A 123 -8.91 -2.79 19.37
CA SER A 123 -9.12 -2.97 17.92
C SER A 123 -9.57 -1.67 17.24
N SER A 124 -10.64 -1.04 17.74
CA SER A 124 -11.16 0.22 17.17
C SER A 124 -10.19 1.40 17.27
N PHE A 125 -9.38 1.46 18.33
CA PHE A 125 -8.33 2.49 18.49
C PHE A 125 -7.28 2.36 17.39
N TYR A 126 -6.78 1.15 17.15
CA TYR A 126 -5.77 0.92 16.13
C TYR A 126 -6.31 1.13 14.71
N ASP A 127 -7.54 0.69 14.45
CA ASP A 127 -8.22 0.89 13.16
C ASP A 127 -8.34 2.38 12.82
N ALA A 128 -8.81 3.19 13.76
CA ALA A 128 -8.93 4.63 13.58
C ALA A 128 -7.56 5.31 13.40
N LEU A 129 -6.51 4.82 14.06
CA LEU A 129 -5.14 5.32 13.89
C LEU A 129 -4.60 5.04 12.48
N LEU A 130 -4.89 3.86 11.91
CA LEU A 130 -4.53 3.52 10.53
C LEU A 130 -5.25 4.40 9.50
N GLU A 131 -6.57 4.59 9.66
CA GLU A 131 -7.34 5.47 8.76
C GLU A 131 -6.90 6.92 8.86
N LEU A 132 -6.58 7.40 10.07
CA LEU A 132 -6.03 8.74 10.28
C LEU A 132 -4.69 8.92 9.55
N GLU A 133 -3.81 7.92 9.60
CA GLU A 133 -2.54 7.96 8.88
C GLU A 133 -2.72 8.00 7.36
N LYS A 134 -3.66 7.21 6.82
CA LYS A 134 -4.01 7.26 5.40
C LYS A 134 -4.50 8.65 5.00
N ALA A 135 -5.38 9.24 5.80
CA ALA A 135 -5.91 10.58 5.56
C ALA A 135 -4.81 11.65 5.58
N ILE A 136 -3.86 11.57 6.52
CA ILE A 136 -2.70 12.48 6.57
C ILE A 136 -1.83 12.33 5.32
N ARG A 137 -1.55 11.11 4.86
CA ARG A 137 -0.78 10.87 3.62
C ARG A 137 -1.48 11.45 2.39
N GLN A 138 -2.81 11.32 2.32
CA GLN A 138 -3.62 11.92 1.26
C GLN A 138 -3.55 13.45 1.31
N ASP A 139 -3.60 14.07 2.49
CA ASP A 139 -3.48 15.52 2.64
C ASP A 139 -2.13 16.04 2.14
N VAL A 140 -1.03 15.35 2.47
CA VAL A 140 0.31 15.71 1.97
C VAL A 140 0.37 15.62 0.45
N CYS A 141 -0.22 14.58 -0.14
CA CYS A 141 -0.31 14.42 -1.59
C CYS A 141 -1.10 15.56 -2.24
N ILE A 142 -2.26 15.91 -1.66
CA ILE A 142 -3.09 17.03 -2.12
C ILE A 142 -2.33 18.36 -2.00
N MET A 143 -1.64 18.61 -0.88
CA MET A 143 -0.84 19.83 -0.68
C MET A 143 0.27 19.97 -1.72
N GLU A 144 0.99 18.89 -2.02
CA GLU A 144 2.01 18.91 -3.08
C GLU A 144 1.38 19.12 -4.47
N GLN A 145 0.24 18.48 -4.78
CA GLN A 145 -0.48 18.74 -6.03
C GLN A 145 -0.90 20.21 -6.18
N ILE A 146 -1.39 20.85 -5.11
CA ILE A 146 -1.80 22.25 -5.13
C ILE A 146 -0.60 23.18 -5.37
N LYS A 147 0.54 22.89 -4.74
CA LYS A 147 1.80 23.63 -4.93
C LYS A 147 2.27 23.61 -6.39
N TYR A 148 2.08 22.49 -7.09
CA TYR A 148 2.44 22.34 -8.50
C TYR A 148 1.32 22.67 -9.50
N ALA A 149 0.08 22.87 -9.06
CA ALA A 149 -1.04 23.28 -9.93
C ALA A 149 -0.84 24.71 -10.48
N SER A 150 -1.06 24.91 -11.79
CA SER A 150 -0.84 26.16 -12.51
C SER A 150 -1.66 27.36 -11.97
N LYS A 151 -1.21 28.58 -12.32
CA LYS A 151 -1.61 29.89 -11.75
C LYS A 151 -3.04 30.36 -12.07
N ASP A 152 -3.97 29.49 -12.44
CA ASP A 152 -5.31 29.92 -12.84
C ASP A 152 -6.22 29.99 -11.61
N THR A 153 -6.63 31.21 -11.27
CA THR A 153 -7.47 31.66 -10.13
C THR A 153 -6.83 31.71 -8.73
N LYS A 154 -6.19 32.84 -8.41
CA LYS A 154 -5.48 33.12 -7.14
C LYS A 154 -6.33 33.05 -5.86
N GLU A 155 -7.64 33.24 -5.93
CA GLU A 155 -8.51 33.32 -4.73
C GLU A 155 -9.12 31.96 -4.34
N ALA A 156 -9.66 31.21 -5.32
CA ALA A 156 -10.14 29.85 -5.09
C ALA A 156 -9.01 28.91 -4.65
N LYS A 157 -7.81 29.10 -5.22
CA LYS A 157 -6.59 28.38 -4.83
C LYS A 157 -6.21 28.63 -3.36
N LYS A 158 -6.24 29.89 -2.89
CA LYS A 158 -5.91 30.23 -1.49
C LYS A 158 -6.88 29.66 -0.47
N ALA A 159 -8.19 29.68 -0.75
CA ALA A 159 -9.19 29.11 0.15
C ALA A 159 -9.07 27.57 0.23
N TYR A 160 -8.82 26.92 -0.92
CA TYR A 160 -8.61 25.48 -0.99
C TYR A 160 -7.31 25.03 -0.31
N GLU A 161 -6.22 25.80 -0.47
CA GLU A 161 -4.96 25.62 0.26
C GLU A 161 -5.18 25.75 1.76
N SER A 162 -5.83 26.82 2.22
CA SER A 162 -6.08 27.06 3.64
C SER A 162 -6.90 25.95 4.30
N ASN A 163 -7.92 25.44 3.61
CA ASN A 163 -8.75 24.35 4.11
C ASN A 163 -7.97 23.02 4.18
N SER A 164 -7.13 22.74 3.18
CA SER A 164 -6.31 21.52 3.15
C SER A 164 -5.21 21.55 4.22
N CYS A 165 -4.56 22.70 4.42
CA CYS A 165 -3.58 22.89 5.48
C CYS A 165 -4.19 22.72 6.88
N GLU A 166 -5.41 23.23 7.09
CA GLU A 166 -6.09 23.11 8.39
C GLU A 166 -6.52 21.66 8.67
N LYS A 167 -7.01 20.93 7.66
CA LYS A 167 -7.29 19.49 7.78
C LYS A 167 -6.04 18.68 8.15
N TYR A 168 -4.93 18.95 7.45
CA TYR A 168 -3.65 18.31 7.74
C TYR A 168 -3.19 18.59 9.18
N ARG A 169 -3.28 19.85 9.61
CA ARG A 169 -2.91 20.27 10.97
C ARG A 169 -3.74 19.57 12.02
N LEU A 170 -5.06 19.57 11.87
CA LEU A 170 -5.98 18.92 12.81
C LEU A 170 -5.73 17.41 12.90
N ARG A 171 -5.61 16.72 11.76
CA ARG A 171 -5.34 15.27 11.74
C ARG A 171 -3.98 14.93 12.34
N SER A 172 -2.97 15.75 12.09
CA SER A 172 -1.64 15.61 12.71
C SER A 172 -1.68 15.83 14.22
N ALA A 173 -2.45 16.82 14.70
CA ALA A 173 -2.66 17.06 16.13
C ALA A 173 -3.36 15.88 16.81
N VAL A 174 -4.42 15.35 16.19
CA VAL A 174 -5.14 14.15 16.66
C VAL A 174 -4.20 12.94 16.72
N LYS A 175 -3.34 12.73 15.71
CA LYS A 175 -2.36 11.64 15.71
C LYS A 175 -1.34 11.80 16.85
N SER A 176 -0.83 13.02 17.06
CA SER A 176 0.07 13.33 18.17
C SER A 176 -0.60 13.07 19.53
N PHE A 177 -1.88 13.43 19.67
CA PHE A 177 -2.66 13.13 20.87
C PHE A 177 -2.85 11.62 21.08
N ALA A 178 -3.18 10.85 20.04
CA ALA A 178 -3.31 9.40 20.14
C ALA A 178 -2.00 8.74 20.61
N PHE A 179 -0.84 9.23 20.16
CA PHE A 179 0.46 8.79 20.69
C PHE A 179 0.67 9.19 22.15
N ARG A 180 0.25 10.40 22.56
CA ARG A 180 0.28 10.79 23.98
C ARG A 180 -0.58 9.86 24.84
N LEU A 181 -1.74 9.42 24.37
CA LEU A 181 -2.57 8.43 25.08
C LEU A 181 -1.85 7.09 25.23
N LEU A 182 -1.33 6.53 24.14
CA LEU A 182 -0.60 5.25 24.16
C LEU A 182 0.66 5.27 25.03
N ALA A 183 1.30 6.44 25.15
CA ALA A 183 2.46 6.65 26.03
C ALA A 183 2.07 7.07 27.46
N ASN A 184 0.78 7.12 27.78
CA ASN A 184 0.23 7.56 29.07
C ASN A 184 0.74 8.96 29.52
N LYS A 185 0.79 9.91 28.58
CA LYS A 185 1.25 11.29 28.80
C LYS A 185 0.13 12.35 28.70
N VAL A 186 -1.13 11.93 28.68
CA VAL A 186 -2.29 12.84 28.73
C VAL A 186 -2.64 13.14 30.19
N THR A 187 -2.81 14.42 30.50
CA THR A 187 -3.16 14.86 31.86
C THR A 187 -4.67 14.93 32.05
N SER A 188 -5.13 14.69 33.28
CA SER A 188 -6.56 14.72 33.64
C SER A 188 -7.24 16.07 33.40
N ASP A 189 -6.45 17.14 33.45
CA ASP A 189 -6.90 18.52 33.43
C ASP A 189 -6.90 19.11 32.01
N GLU A 190 -6.38 18.36 31.03
CA GLU A 190 -6.40 18.73 29.62
C GLU A 190 -7.81 18.59 29.05
N THR A 191 -8.13 19.41 28.05
CA THR A 191 -9.41 19.40 27.33
C THR A 191 -9.22 18.94 25.88
N PRO A 192 -10.27 18.43 25.22
CA PRO A 192 -10.21 18.10 23.79
C PRO A 192 -9.80 19.29 22.92
N LEU A 193 -10.24 20.51 23.27
CA LEU A 193 -9.86 21.73 22.55
C LEU A 193 -8.36 22.03 22.68
N THR A 194 -7.80 21.93 23.89
CA THR A 194 -6.36 22.18 24.11
C THR A 194 -5.47 21.17 23.38
N ALA A 195 -5.95 19.95 23.16
CA ALA A 195 -5.19 18.90 22.46
C ALA A 195 -5.03 19.15 20.95
N ILE A 196 -5.84 20.04 20.35
CA ILE A 196 -5.82 20.35 18.91
C ILE A 196 -5.43 21.79 18.59
N THR A 197 -5.13 22.63 19.58
CA THR A 197 -4.79 24.05 19.38
C THR A 197 -3.33 24.30 19.01
N ASP A 198 -2.48 23.28 19.09
CA ASP A 198 -1.06 23.40 18.80
C ASP A 198 -0.79 23.84 17.36
N LYS A 199 0.30 24.59 17.18
CA LYS A 199 0.78 24.99 15.86
C LYS A 199 1.44 23.81 15.15
N GLN A 200 1.39 23.79 13.81
CA GLN A 200 1.97 22.71 13.01
C GLN A 200 3.43 22.38 13.39
N GLU A 201 4.27 23.41 13.57
CA GLU A 201 5.68 23.24 13.94
C GLU A 201 5.86 22.48 15.27
N GLN A 202 4.97 22.70 16.23
CA GLN A 202 5.00 22.02 17.54
C GLN A 202 4.51 20.57 17.40
N ILE A 203 3.49 20.35 16.57
CA ILE A 203 2.94 19.03 16.27
C ILE A 203 4.02 18.18 15.58
N ASP A 204 4.71 18.72 14.56
CA ASP A 204 5.77 18.02 13.83
C ASP A 204 6.94 17.68 14.74
N ALA A 205 7.37 18.62 15.59
CA ALA A 205 8.43 18.37 16.58
C ALA A 205 8.05 17.25 17.56
N ALA A 206 6.80 17.22 18.02
CA ALA A 206 6.29 16.16 18.89
C ALA A 206 6.27 14.81 18.17
N LEU A 207 5.73 14.74 16.95
CA LEU A 207 5.69 13.51 16.14
C LEU A 207 7.11 12.97 15.85
N ASN A 208 8.05 13.83 15.44
CA ASN A 208 9.45 13.45 15.22
C ASN A 208 10.13 12.90 16.48
N THR A 209 9.77 13.45 17.65
CA THR A 209 10.28 12.97 18.94
C THR A 209 9.75 11.57 19.26
N TRP A 210 8.48 11.29 18.95
CA TRP A 210 7.89 9.97 19.10
C TRP A 210 8.53 8.92 18.19
N GLU A 211 8.88 9.29 16.97
CA GLU A 211 9.59 8.40 16.05
C GLU A 211 11.01 8.08 16.52
N SER A 212 11.73 9.11 16.97
CA SER A 212 13.12 8.99 17.43
C SER A 212 13.23 8.22 18.76
N ASN A 213 12.19 8.28 19.61
CA ASN A 213 12.14 7.64 20.93
C ASN A 213 10.96 6.65 21.05
N ASN A 214 10.83 5.74 20.08
CA ASN A 214 9.68 4.83 19.94
C ASN A 214 9.52 3.80 21.08
N VAL A 215 10.49 3.65 21.98
CA VAL A 215 10.49 2.62 23.04
C VAL A 215 9.24 2.72 23.92
N GLN A 216 8.79 3.95 24.22
CA GLN A 216 7.61 4.19 25.07
C GLN A 216 6.27 3.91 24.38
N LEU A 217 6.26 3.81 23.05
CA LEU A 217 5.05 3.56 22.25
C LEU A 217 4.97 2.13 21.73
N LYS A 218 6.12 1.48 21.55
CA LYS A 218 6.24 0.20 20.85
C LYS A 218 5.38 -0.90 21.47
N GLU A 219 5.36 -0.99 22.79
CA GLU A 219 4.58 -2.01 23.51
C GLU A 219 3.08 -1.72 23.40
N SER A 220 2.64 -0.50 23.74
CA SER A 220 1.23 -0.11 23.65
C SER A 220 0.67 -0.20 22.23
N ILE A 221 1.45 0.20 21.21
CA ILE A 221 1.07 0.04 19.80
C ILE A 221 0.98 -1.43 19.42
N ALA A 222 1.94 -2.27 19.84
CA ALA A 222 1.91 -3.70 19.56
C ALA A 222 0.70 -4.38 20.19
N GLU A 223 0.30 -3.96 21.40
CA GLU A 223 -0.88 -4.47 22.09
C GLU A 223 -2.17 -4.16 21.32
N VAL A 224 -2.41 -2.89 20.98
CA VAL A 224 -3.64 -2.51 20.22
C VAL A 224 -3.64 -3.10 18.80
N ALA A 225 -2.47 -3.22 18.17
CA ALA A 225 -2.31 -3.86 16.87
C ALA A 225 -2.60 -5.38 16.92
N HIS A 226 -2.22 -6.03 18.02
CA HIS A 226 -2.51 -7.45 18.23
C HIS A 226 -4.02 -7.69 18.35
N SER A 227 -4.72 -6.91 19.17
CA SER A 227 -6.18 -6.99 19.31
C SER A 227 -6.91 -6.71 17.99
N TRP A 228 -6.45 -5.72 17.22
CA TRP A 228 -6.97 -5.44 15.88
C TRP A 228 -6.73 -6.60 14.91
N SER A 229 -5.55 -7.21 14.95
CA SER A 229 -5.22 -8.36 14.08
C SER A 229 -6.10 -9.56 14.39
N GLN A 230 -6.32 -9.85 15.67
CA GLN A 230 -7.21 -10.92 16.11
C GLN A 230 -8.69 -10.65 15.77
N ASP A 231 -9.18 -9.42 15.95
CA ASP A 231 -10.57 -9.06 15.56
C ASP A 231 -10.75 -9.13 14.05
N THR A 232 -9.77 -8.67 13.27
CA THR A 232 -9.78 -8.75 11.81
C THR A 232 -9.76 -10.21 11.33
N GLU A 233 -8.90 -11.05 11.92
CA GLU A 233 -8.84 -12.49 11.65
C GLU A 233 -10.16 -13.17 12.02
N LYS A 234 -10.71 -12.89 13.20
CA LYS A 234 -12.00 -13.44 13.66
C LYS A 234 -13.14 -13.04 12.73
N ASN A 235 -13.24 -11.77 12.35
CA ASN A 235 -14.28 -11.28 11.44
C ASN A 235 -14.13 -11.91 10.05
N ALA A 236 -12.88 -12.09 9.57
CA ALA A 236 -12.62 -12.83 8.34
C ALA A 236 -13.04 -14.31 8.48
N CYS A 237 -12.69 -14.99 9.57
CA CYS A 237 -13.09 -16.38 9.84
C CYS A 237 -14.61 -16.55 9.99
N GLU A 238 -15.31 -15.62 10.65
CA GLU A 238 -16.77 -15.64 10.77
C GLU A 238 -17.45 -15.38 9.43
N ALA A 239 -16.95 -14.41 8.63
CA ALA A 239 -17.42 -14.19 7.27
C ALA A 239 -17.22 -15.45 6.42
N LEU A 240 -16.06 -16.11 6.55
CA LEU A 240 -15.76 -17.37 5.89
C LEU A 240 -16.68 -18.51 6.34
N SER A 241 -16.98 -18.63 7.63
CA SER A 241 -17.90 -19.64 8.18
C SER A 241 -19.34 -19.41 7.72
N ARG A 242 -19.82 -18.16 7.71
CA ARG A 242 -21.16 -17.82 7.18
C ARG A 242 -21.22 -18.09 5.67
N THR A 243 -20.13 -17.82 4.95
CA THR A 243 -20.04 -18.10 3.51
C THR A 243 -19.90 -19.61 3.24
N SER A 244 -19.24 -20.38 4.11
CA SER A 244 -19.13 -21.84 3.98
C SER A 244 -20.46 -22.55 4.27
N VAL A 245 -21.27 -22.02 5.19
CA VAL A 245 -22.64 -22.51 5.45
C VAL A 245 -23.55 -22.34 4.22
N VAL A 246 -23.30 -21.32 3.39
CA VAL A 246 -23.99 -21.14 2.10
C VAL A 246 -23.45 -22.12 1.03
N LEU A 247 -22.21 -22.60 1.16
CA LEU A 247 -21.54 -23.53 0.24
C LEU A 247 -21.75 -25.01 0.58
N ASP A 248 -22.32 -25.33 1.74
CA ASP A 248 -22.73 -26.69 2.15
C ASP A 248 -23.86 -27.29 1.28
N HIS A 249 -24.26 -26.58 0.23
CA HIS A 249 -25.14 -27.08 -0.84
C HIS A 249 -24.41 -27.41 -2.15
N ARG A 250 -23.12 -27.83 -2.06
CA ARG A 250 -22.27 -28.48 -3.11
C ARG A 250 -21.13 -27.61 -3.69
N GLY A 251 -20.29 -26.99 -2.86
CA GLY A 251 -19.09 -26.30 -3.36
C GLY A 251 -17.84 -26.52 -2.51
N HIS A 252 -16.76 -27.05 -3.10
CA HIS A 252 -15.43 -27.07 -2.48
C HIS A 252 -14.66 -25.81 -2.92
N ALA A 253 -14.52 -24.83 -2.04
CA ALA A 253 -13.76 -23.59 -2.25
C ALA A 253 -12.33 -23.70 -1.72
N ALA A 254 -11.38 -22.96 -2.31
CA ALA A 254 -10.00 -22.88 -1.83
C ALA A 254 -9.77 -21.54 -1.12
N LEU A 255 -9.30 -21.61 0.12
CA LEU A 255 -8.97 -20.46 0.96
C LEU A 255 -7.52 -20.00 0.68
N ILE A 256 -7.31 -18.75 0.28
CA ILE A 256 -5.96 -18.15 0.23
C ILE A 256 -5.85 -17.15 1.37
N LEU A 257 -5.18 -17.56 2.44
CA LEU A 257 -4.82 -16.68 3.56
C LEU A 257 -3.55 -15.91 3.19
N LYS A 258 -3.64 -14.60 3.00
CA LYS A 258 -2.46 -13.73 3.13
C LYS A 258 -2.38 -13.33 4.61
N PRO A 259 -1.32 -13.69 5.35
CA PRO A 259 -1.15 -13.22 6.72
C PRO A 259 -1.07 -11.68 6.71
N SER A 260 -1.97 -11.04 7.44
CA SER A 260 -1.91 -9.61 7.74
C SER A 260 -0.74 -9.37 8.69
N THR A 261 0.40 -8.94 8.16
CA THR A 261 1.46 -8.37 9.01
C THR A 261 1.04 -6.94 9.39
N PRO A 262 0.87 -6.61 10.68
CA PRO A 262 0.60 -5.24 11.09
C PRO A 262 1.78 -4.35 10.70
N HIS A 263 1.53 -3.35 9.86
CA HIS A 263 2.50 -2.31 9.59
C HIS A 263 2.44 -1.27 10.69
N LEU A 264 3.58 -0.98 11.33
CA LEU A 264 3.70 0.11 12.30
C LEU A 264 3.30 1.44 11.63
N PRO A 265 2.45 2.26 12.27
CA PRO A 265 2.15 3.60 11.79
C PRO A 265 3.43 4.46 11.83
N SER A 266 3.84 5.03 10.69
CA SER A 266 5.09 5.81 10.52
C SER A 266 4.81 7.17 9.88
N LEU A 267 5.37 8.29 10.38
CA LEU A 267 5.36 9.61 9.74
C LEU A 267 6.49 10.49 10.30
N ALA A 268 7.46 10.99 9.52
CA ALA A 268 7.24 11.89 8.38
C ALA A 268 8.31 11.74 7.27
N LEU A 269 7.90 11.97 6.02
CA LEU A 269 8.76 11.88 4.84
C LEU A 269 9.83 12.99 4.85
N THR A 270 11.10 12.58 4.91
CA THR A 270 12.22 13.47 4.60
C THR A 270 12.23 13.86 3.12
N SER A 271 12.69 15.07 2.82
CA SER A 271 12.85 15.59 1.45
C SER A 271 13.74 14.64 0.63
N GLY A 272 13.13 13.89 -0.28
CA GLY A 272 13.76 12.81 -1.04
C GLY A 272 12.85 11.61 -1.31
N GLU A 273 11.76 11.47 -0.56
CA GLU A 273 10.88 10.30 -0.64
C GLU A 273 9.53 10.60 -1.33
N LEU A 274 9.60 10.84 -2.65
CA LEU A 274 8.40 10.96 -3.51
C LEU A 274 7.72 9.61 -3.78
N GLN A 275 8.31 8.48 -3.35
CA GLN A 275 7.76 7.13 -3.56
C GLN A 275 6.67 6.72 -2.57
N PHE A 276 6.41 7.49 -1.51
CA PHE A 276 5.40 7.16 -0.49
C PHE A 276 4.15 8.04 -0.53
N LEU A 277 3.96 8.82 -1.61
CA LEU A 277 2.77 9.67 -1.83
C LEU A 277 1.60 8.95 -2.51
N LEU A 278 1.77 7.67 -2.85
CA LEU A 278 0.64 6.86 -3.31
C LEU A 278 -0.19 6.46 -2.09
N PRO A 279 -1.53 6.61 -2.11
CA PRO A 279 -2.38 5.96 -1.13
C PRO A 279 -1.99 4.48 -1.17
N SER A 280 -1.48 3.97 -0.05
CA SER A 280 -1.29 2.53 0.12
C SER A 280 -2.59 1.88 -0.34
N LEU A 281 -2.48 0.91 -1.26
CA LEU A 281 -3.57 0.10 -1.79
C LEU A 281 -4.66 -0.04 -0.75
N SER A 282 -5.91 0.25 -1.13
CA SER A 282 -7.08 -0.02 -0.30
C SER A 282 -6.86 -1.33 0.45
N LEU A 283 -7.06 -1.29 1.77
CA LEU A 283 -7.10 -2.47 2.66
C LEU A 283 -8.27 -3.42 2.31
N ASN A 284 -8.70 -3.43 1.04
CA ASN A 284 -9.71 -4.30 0.44
C ASN A 284 -9.09 -5.56 -0.19
N ASP A 285 -7.77 -5.72 -0.15
CA ASP A 285 -7.07 -6.91 -0.65
C ASP A 285 -7.21 -8.13 0.28
N LEU A 286 -8.27 -8.17 1.10
CA LEU A 286 -8.41 -9.16 2.16
C LEU A 286 -9.20 -10.39 1.78
N LEU A 287 -9.90 -10.46 0.65
CA LEU A 287 -10.43 -11.69 0.02
C LEU A 287 -11.21 -11.35 -1.26
N LEU A 288 -10.71 -11.74 -2.43
CA LEU A 288 -11.51 -11.78 -3.67
C LEU A 288 -12.28 -13.10 -3.70
N ILE A 289 -13.52 -13.09 -3.21
CA ILE A 289 -14.48 -14.18 -3.45
C ILE A 289 -15.11 -13.92 -4.82
N HIS A 290 -14.57 -14.57 -5.84
CA HIS A 290 -15.21 -14.55 -7.15
C HIS A 290 -16.44 -15.48 -7.09
N GLY A 291 -17.63 -14.89 -7.12
CA GLY A 291 -18.92 -15.58 -6.92
C GLY A 291 -19.36 -16.46 -8.09
N ASP A 292 -18.63 -16.43 -9.21
CA ASP A 292 -18.93 -17.23 -10.37
C ASP A 292 -18.47 -18.69 -10.18
N PRO A 293 -19.29 -19.68 -10.57
CA PRO A 293 -18.91 -21.09 -10.46
C PRO A 293 -17.65 -21.38 -11.28
N PRO A 294 -16.77 -22.29 -10.83
CA PRO A 294 -15.58 -22.69 -11.58
C PRO A 294 -15.98 -23.26 -12.94
N THR A 295 -15.62 -22.57 -14.02
CA THR A 295 -15.80 -23.10 -15.38
C THR A 295 -14.81 -24.23 -15.64
N GLU A 296 -15.12 -25.14 -16.56
CA GLU A 296 -14.17 -26.19 -16.96
C GLU A 296 -12.88 -25.60 -17.54
N VAL A 297 -12.97 -24.43 -18.19
CA VAL A 297 -11.84 -23.64 -18.69
C VAL A 297 -10.94 -23.19 -17.53
N TRP A 298 -11.52 -22.64 -16.45
CA TRP A 298 -10.76 -22.24 -15.26
C TRP A 298 -10.11 -23.43 -14.56
N LYS A 299 -10.84 -24.55 -14.41
CA LYS A 299 -10.30 -25.77 -13.78
C LYS A 299 -9.10 -26.30 -14.56
N THR A 300 -9.23 -26.33 -15.89
CA THR A 300 -8.16 -26.76 -16.79
C THR A 300 -6.95 -25.83 -16.66
N ALA A 301 -7.14 -24.51 -16.70
CA ALA A 301 -6.05 -23.54 -16.52
C ALA A 301 -5.32 -23.73 -15.18
N LYS A 302 -6.07 -23.89 -14.08
CA LYS A 302 -5.51 -24.07 -12.74
C LYS A 302 -4.72 -25.39 -12.61
N GLN A 303 -5.22 -26.47 -13.21
CA GLN A 303 -4.52 -27.75 -13.27
C GLN A 303 -3.21 -27.63 -14.06
N MET A 304 -3.24 -26.99 -15.22
CA MET A 304 -2.06 -26.78 -16.07
C MET A 304 -1.01 -25.89 -15.40
N ILE A 305 -1.42 -24.83 -14.68
CA ILE A 305 -0.51 -24.00 -13.89
C ILE A 305 0.13 -24.79 -12.77
N THR A 306 -0.67 -25.61 -12.06
CA THR A 306 -0.16 -26.45 -10.98
C THR A 306 0.84 -27.48 -11.50
N ALA A 307 0.59 -28.05 -12.68
CA ALA A 307 1.53 -28.94 -13.36
C ALA A 307 2.83 -28.21 -13.75
N GLY A 308 2.72 -27.00 -14.33
CA GLY A 308 3.88 -26.19 -14.72
C GLY A 308 4.72 -25.67 -13.55
N CYS A 309 4.13 -25.56 -12.36
CA CYS A 309 4.88 -25.25 -11.13
C CYS A 309 5.61 -26.46 -10.53
N LYS A 310 5.41 -27.67 -11.07
CA LYS A 310 6.01 -28.92 -10.58
C LYS A 310 6.90 -29.60 -11.61
N GLY A 311 6.93 -29.11 -12.85
CA GLY A 311 7.72 -29.71 -13.92
C GLY A 311 7.59 -28.98 -15.25
N LEU A 312 8.41 -29.39 -16.21
CA LEU A 312 8.43 -28.81 -17.56
C LEU A 312 7.15 -29.16 -18.31
N LEU A 313 6.46 -28.15 -18.85
CA LEU A 313 5.29 -28.31 -19.72
C LEU A 313 5.73 -28.59 -21.15
N SER A 314 4.98 -29.44 -21.86
CA SER A 314 5.17 -29.63 -23.30
C SER A 314 4.88 -28.33 -24.06
N LYS A 315 5.46 -28.15 -25.26
CA LYS A 315 5.20 -26.93 -26.05
C LYS A 315 3.73 -26.77 -26.41
N GLU A 316 3.02 -27.87 -26.63
CA GLU A 316 1.56 -27.88 -26.83
C GLU A 316 0.81 -27.42 -25.58
N ASP A 317 1.19 -27.91 -24.40
CA ASP A 317 0.58 -27.50 -23.12
C ASP A 317 0.88 -26.04 -22.78
N GLN A 318 2.09 -25.55 -23.07
CA GLN A 318 2.45 -24.14 -22.91
C GLN A 318 1.53 -23.26 -23.76
N HIS A 319 1.36 -23.59 -25.04
CA HIS A 319 0.50 -22.83 -25.94
C HIS A 319 -0.96 -22.89 -25.51
N LYS A 320 -1.46 -24.09 -25.18
CA LYS A 320 -2.83 -24.30 -24.72
C LYS A 320 -3.12 -23.55 -23.42
N LEU A 321 -2.18 -23.52 -22.47
CA LEU A 321 -2.32 -22.75 -21.23
C LEU A 321 -2.47 -21.26 -21.53
N LEU A 322 -1.56 -20.69 -22.34
CA LEU A 322 -1.60 -19.26 -22.67
C LEU A 322 -2.90 -18.88 -23.40
N GLN A 323 -3.35 -19.71 -24.35
CA GLN A 323 -4.64 -19.49 -25.03
C GLN A 323 -5.83 -19.57 -24.07
N THR A 324 -5.81 -20.52 -23.14
CA THR A 324 -6.88 -20.70 -22.14
C THR A 324 -6.97 -19.49 -21.21
N LEU A 325 -5.84 -18.91 -20.85
CA LEU A 325 -5.78 -17.72 -19.98
C LEU A 325 -6.18 -16.43 -20.69
N LEU A 326 -6.03 -16.35 -22.02
CA LEU A 326 -6.50 -15.23 -22.82
C LEU A 326 -8.02 -15.21 -23.02
N SER A 327 -8.72 -16.29 -22.65
CA SER A 327 -10.19 -16.41 -22.77
C SER A 327 -10.90 -15.76 -21.58
N ASP A 328 -11.52 -14.60 -21.78
CA ASP A 328 -12.30 -13.85 -20.77
C ASP A 328 -11.61 -13.79 -19.38
N ASP A 329 -12.35 -13.46 -18.32
CA ASP A 329 -11.89 -13.20 -16.94
C ASP A 329 -11.12 -14.37 -16.26
N VAL A 330 -10.77 -15.44 -16.99
CA VAL A 330 -10.06 -16.62 -16.49
C VAL A 330 -8.70 -16.25 -15.89
N PHE A 331 -7.91 -15.39 -16.55
CA PHE A 331 -6.60 -14.98 -16.03
C PHE A 331 -6.71 -14.30 -14.65
N ALA A 332 -7.65 -13.36 -14.51
CA ALA A 332 -7.91 -12.68 -13.23
C ALA A 332 -8.44 -13.67 -12.16
N ARG A 333 -9.35 -14.58 -12.56
CA ARG A 333 -9.94 -15.60 -11.67
C ARG A 333 -8.98 -16.67 -11.18
N VAL A 334 -7.90 -16.94 -11.91
CA VAL A 334 -6.92 -17.95 -11.51
C VAL A 334 -6.03 -17.46 -10.36
N GLY A 335 -5.85 -16.14 -10.22
CA GLY A 335 -5.11 -15.54 -9.11
C GLY A 335 -3.60 -15.74 -9.23
N ILE A 336 -3.02 -15.40 -10.39
CA ILE A 336 -1.57 -15.43 -10.62
C ILE A 336 -0.89 -14.44 -9.66
N ASN A 337 0.10 -14.92 -8.90
CA ASN A 337 0.87 -14.11 -7.97
C ASN A 337 2.36 -14.39 -8.08
N SER A 338 3.18 -13.60 -7.40
CA SER A 338 4.64 -13.70 -7.48
C SER A 338 5.21 -15.04 -7.03
N ALA A 339 4.60 -15.70 -6.04
CA ALA A 339 5.03 -17.02 -5.58
C ALA A 339 4.78 -18.12 -6.63
N LEU A 340 3.60 -18.10 -7.28
CA LEU A 340 3.29 -19.01 -8.38
C LEU A 340 4.19 -18.76 -9.58
N LEU A 341 4.43 -17.50 -9.94
CA LEU A 341 5.31 -17.15 -11.05
C LEU A 341 6.77 -17.54 -10.79
N SER A 342 7.24 -17.43 -9.55
CA SER A 342 8.59 -17.87 -9.18
C SER A 342 8.74 -19.39 -9.34
N ARG A 343 7.77 -20.17 -8.87
CA ARG A 343 7.74 -21.64 -9.07
C ARG A 343 7.59 -22.02 -10.54
N MET A 344 6.77 -21.30 -11.29
CA MET A 344 6.62 -21.50 -12.72
C MET A 344 7.94 -21.20 -13.45
N ALA A 345 8.64 -20.13 -13.08
CA ALA A 345 9.92 -19.76 -13.68
C ALA A 345 11.04 -20.77 -13.38
N GLU A 346 10.95 -21.54 -12.30
CA GLU A 346 11.90 -22.61 -11.99
C GLU A 346 11.92 -23.71 -13.07
N TYR A 347 10.77 -24.04 -13.68
CA TYR A 347 10.67 -25.10 -14.69
C TYR A 347 10.32 -24.59 -16.09
N ASN A 348 9.58 -23.49 -16.19
CA ASN A 348 8.98 -22.94 -17.41
C ASN A 348 9.15 -21.40 -17.48
N PRO A 349 10.39 -20.88 -17.61
CA PRO A 349 10.65 -19.44 -17.60
C PRO A 349 9.92 -18.66 -18.71
N ASP A 350 9.75 -19.24 -19.90
CA ASP A 350 9.00 -18.61 -21.00
C ASP A 350 7.52 -18.38 -20.67
N VAL A 351 6.91 -19.37 -20.00
CA VAL A 351 5.51 -19.29 -19.57
C VAL A 351 5.40 -18.24 -18.48
N ALA A 352 6.29 -18.25 -17.48
CA ALA A 352 6.30 -17.24 -16.43
C ALA A 352 6.43 -15.83 -17.01
N ALA A 353 7.32 -15.60 -17.98
CA ALA A 353 7.47 -14.32 -18.66
C ALA A 353 6.19 -13.89 -19.39
N SER A 354 5.56 -14.82 -20.11
CA SER A 354 4.30 -14.57 -20.83
C SER A 354 3.16 -14.20 -19.88
N LEU A 355 3.08 -14.86 -18.71
CA LEU A 355 2.11 -14.53 -17.67
C LEU A 355 2.39 -13.17 -17.02
N ILE A 356 3.67 -12.82 -16.79
CA ILE A 356 4.07 -11.50 -16.28
C ILE A 356 3.61 -10.39 -17.23
N LEU A 357 3.69 -10.61 -18.55
CA LEU A 357 3.24 -9.65 -19.55
C LEU A 357 1.73 -9.40 -19.57
N MET A 358 0.93 -10.27 -18.94
CA MET A 358 -0.52 -10.13 -18.79
C MET A 358 -0.91 -9.34 -17.53
N LEU A 359 0.03 -9.08 -16.62
CA LEU A 359 -0.21 -8.32 -15.39
C LEU A 359 -0.12 -6.80 -15.63
N SER A 360 -0.65 -6.02 -14.68
CA SER A 360 -0.39 -4.58 -14.66
C SER A 360 1.12 -4.29 -14.51
N PRO A 361 1.64 -3.15 -15.02
CA PRO A 361 3.07 -2.85 -14.95
C PRO A 361 3.67 -2.90 -13.54
N HIS A 362 2.88 -2.51 -12.52
CA HIS A 362 3.30 -2.54 -11.12
C HIS A 362 3.41 -3.97 -10.59
N GLU A 363 2.41 -4.81 -10.83
CA GLU A 363 2.41 -6.22 -10.42
C GLU A 363 3.47 -7.03 -11.16
N ALA A 364 3.64 -6.77 -12.46
CA ALA A 364 4.67 -7.37 -13.28
C ALA A 364 6.07 -7.10 -12.72
N ASN A 365 6.36 -5.84 -12.37
CA ASN A 365 7.64 -5.48 -11.78
C ASN A 365 7.86 -6.13 -10.40
N ASN A 366 6.83 -6.18 -9.56
CA ASN A 366 6.91 -6.86 -8.27
C ASN A 366 7.17 -8.37 -8.42
N CYS A 367 6.59 -9.00 -9.44
CA CYS A 367 6.87 -10.42 -9.74
C CYS A 367 8.31 -10.62 -10.21
N ILE A 368 8.82 -9.76 -11.09
CA ILE A 368 10.21 -9.79 -11.55
C ILE A 368 11.18 -9.62 -10.37
N GLN A 369 10.93 -8.66 -9.48
CA GLN A 369 11.74 -8.44 -8.28
C GLN A 369 11.77 -9.66 -7.34
N ASN A 370 10.63 -10.36 -7.20
CA ASN A 370 10.57 -11.59 -6.41
C ASN A 370 11.36 -12.73 -7.06
N ILE A 371 11.25 -12.90 -8.38
CA ILE A 371 12.05 -13.87 -9.15
C ILE A 371 13.55 -13.60 -8.96
N LEU A 372 13.98 -12.34 -9.03
CA LEU A 372 15.38 -11.93 -8.81
C LEU A 372 15.92 -12.23 -7.41
N LYS A 373 15.03 -12.31 -6.41
CA LYS A 373 15.37 -12.60 -5.00
C LYS A 373 15.24 -14.09 -4.65
N SER A 374 14.61 -14.87 -5.51
CA SER A 374 14.33 -16.29 -5.28
C SER A 374 15.51 -17.18 -5.68
N SER A 375 15.48 -18.44 -5.26
CA SER A 375 16.50 -19.45 -5.56
C SER A 375 16.37 -20.07 -6.96
N ILE A 376 15.87 -19.32 -7.95
CA ILE A 376 15.68 -19.79 -9.32
C ILE A 376 17.04 -19.85 -10.06
N PRO A 377 17.28 -20.86 -10.92
CA PRO A 377 18.46 -20.90 -11.76
C PRO A 377 18.67 -19.60 -12.56
N SER A 378 19.91 -19.12 -12.57
CA SER A 378 20.30 -17.89 -13.26
C SER A 378 19.80 -17.80 -14.71
N GLU A 379 19.90 -18.89 -15.46
CA GLU A 379 19.51 -18.93 -16.87
C GLU A 379 18.00 -18.74 -17.07
N HIS A 380 17.21 -19.23 -16.12
CA HIS A 380 15.76 -19.07 -16.13
C HIS A 380 15.35 -17.64 -15.78
N VAL A 381 16.04 -17.03 -14.80
CA VAL A 381 15.87 -15.60 -14.49
C VAL A 381 16.18 -14.74 -15.71
N GLU A 382 17.29 -15.00 -16.40
CA GLU A 382 17.69 -14.27 -17.61
C GLU A 382 16.66 -14.42 -18.74
N THR A 383 16.14 -15.64 -18.92
CA THR A 383 15.05 -15.92 -19.88
C THR A 383 13.79 -15.10 -19.54
N VAL A 384 13.40 -15.05 -18.26
CA VAL A 384 12.25 -14.23 -17.82
C VAL A 384 12.48 -12.75 -18.11
N LEU A 385 13.65 -12.21 -17.78
CA LEU A 385 13.98 -10.80 -18.02
C LEU A 385 13.92 -10.42 -19.51
N LEU A 386 14.44 -11.30 -20.37
CA LEU A 386 14.46 -11.08 -21.82
C LEU A 386 13.05 -11.09 -22.41
N HIS A 387 12.24 -12.09 -22.05
CA HIS A 387 10.89 -12.26 -22.60
C HIS A 387 9.86 -11.32 -21.97
N ALA A 388 10.07 -10.86 -20.73
CA ALA A 388 9.23 -9.85 -20.07
C ALA A 388 9.79 -8.42 -20.18
N SER A 389 10.74 -8.18 -21.10
CA SER A 389 11.48 -6.91 -21.20
C SER A 389 10.60 -5.67 -21.42
N ARG A 390 9.45 -5.83 -22.08
CA ARG A 390 8.45 -4.75 -22.29
C ARG A 390 7.94 -4.13 -20.98
N VAL A 391 7.85 -4.91 -19.91
CA VAL A 391 7.35 -4.46 -18.59
C VAL A 391 8.46 -4.34 -17.55
N LEU A 392 9.72 -4.56 -17.96
CA LEU A 392 10.88 -4.52 -17.08
C LEU A 392 11.20 -3.07 -16.69
N GLN A 393 11.23 -2.78 -15.40
CA GLN A 393 11.62 -1.45 -14.91
C GLN A 393 13.12 -1.34 -14.63
N GLN A 394 13.64 -0.12 -14.67
CA GLN A 394 15.05 0.19 -14.40
C GLN A 394 15.52 -0.29 -13.02
N THR A 395 14.64 -0.31 -12.02
CA THR A 395 14.91 -0.84 -10.67
C THR A 395 15.22 -2.34 -10.70
N SER A 396 14.51 -3.11 -11.52
CA SER A 396 14.72 -4.55 -11.72
C SER A 396 15.99 -4.87 -12.49
N LEU A 397 16.29 -4.09 -13.53
CA LEU A 397 17.58 -4.21 -14.21
C LEU A 397 18.75 -3.91 -13.24
N ARG A 398 18.64 -2.83 -12.46
CA ARG A 398 19.68 -2.45 -11.49
C ARG A 398 19.90 -3.54 -10.44
N ALA A 399 18.83 -4.13 -9.92
CA ALA A 399 18.91 -5.24 -8.96
C ALA A 399 19.60 -6.45 -9.57
N TYR A 400 19.23 -6.84 -10.80
CA TYR A 400 19.87 -7.93 -11.54
C TYR A 400 21.38 -7.70 -11.71
N ILE A 401 21.79 -6.54 -12.20
CA ILE A 401 23.21 -6.18 -12.40
C ILE A 401 23.95 -6.23 -11.06
N THR A 402 23.38 -5.62 -10.01
CA THR A 402 24.02 -5.56 -8.69
C THR A 402 24.22 -6.95 -8.10
N ASN A 403 23.22 -7.83 -8.20
CA ASN A 403 23.31 -9.21 -7.72
C ASN A 403 24.38 -10.00 -8.48
N LYS A 404 24.47 -9.84 -9.81
CA LYS A 404 25.51 -10.47 -10.63
C LYS A 404 26.91 -9.98 -10.28
N LEU A 405 27.10 -8.66 -10.15
CA LEU A 405 28.38 -8.09 -9.75
C LEU A 405 28.79 -8.57 -8.35
N HIS A 406 27.85 -8.62 -7.41
CA HIS A 406 28.09 -9.11 -6.06
C HIS A 406 28.56 -10.57 -6.05
N TYR A 407 27.93 -11.44 -6.85
CA TYR A 407 28.31 -12.86 -6.97
C TYR A 407 29.78 -13.08 -7.38
N PHE A 408 30.34 -12.19 -8.21
CA PHE A 408 31.73 -12.28 -8.68
C PHE A 408 32.73 -11.42 -7.89
N LYS A 409 32.26 -10.57 -6.95
CA LYS A 409 33.08 -9.59 -6.24
C LYS A 409 34.19 -10.23 -5.43
N GLU A 410 33.89 -11.32 -4.73
CA GLU A 410 34.83 -11.97 -3.80
C GLU A 410 35.74 -13.02 -4.46
N LYS A 411 35.46 -13.40 -5.72
CA LYS A 411 36.22 -14.46 -6.40
C LYS A 411 37.53 -13.91 -6.94
N ALA A 412 38.69 -14.22 -6.37
CA ALA A 412 39.97 -13.70 -6.89
C ALA A 412 40.25 -14.13 -8.35
N THR A 413 39.92 -15.38 -8.69
CA THR A 413 40.05 -15.97 -10.02
C THR A 413 38.72 -16.59 -10.46
N LEU A 414 38.40 -16.52 -11.75
CA LEU A 414 37.16 -17.07 -12.32
C LEU A 414 37.40 -18.48 -12.87
N SER A 415 36.58 -19.45 -12.46
CA SER A 415 36.55 -20.79 -13.04
C SER A 415 36.00 -20.78 -14.47
N SER A 416 36.06 -21.90 -15.19
CA SER A 416 35.42 -22.02 -16.52
C SER A 416 33.91 -21.73 -16.46
N GLU A 417 33.23 -22.30 -15.46
CA GLU A 417 31.79 -22.08 -15.24
C GLU A 417 31.48 -20.61 -14.92
N ASP A 418 32.36 -19.96 -14.15
CA ASP A 418 32.23 -18.53 -13.86
C ASP A 418 32.39 -17.68 -15.13
N LYS A 419 33.33 -18.03 -16.01
CA LYS A 419 33.51 -17.34 -17.29
C LYS A 419 32.29 -17.51 -18.20
N ASP A 420 31.69 -18.69 -18.23
CA ASP A 420 30.45 -18.94 -18.97
C ASP A 420 29.27 -18.14 -18.38
N ALA A 421 29.18 -18.06 -17.06
CA ALA A 421 28.17 -17.24 -16.38
C ALA A 421 28.35 -15.73 -16.65
N VAL A 422 29.59 -15.22 -16.72
CA VAL A 422 29.88 -13.83 -17.13
C VAL A 422 29.52 -13.61 -18.60
N LYS A 423 29.84 -14.57 -19.48
CA LYS A 423 29.46 -14.51 -20.90
C LYS A 423 27.94 -14.45 -21.08
N ASN A 424 27.18 -15.25 -20.32
CA ASN A 424 25.73 -15.20 -20.30
C ASN A 424 25.20 -13.86 -19.77
N PHE A 425 25.76 -13.37 -18.66
CA PHE A 425 25.42 -12.07 -18.09
C PHE A 425 25.55 -10.92 -19.11
N ILE A 426 26.71 -10.81 -19.78
CA ILE A 426 26.97 -9.77 -20.78
C ILE A 426 26.09 -9.96 -22.02
N ARG A 427 25.89 -11.21 -22.47
CA ARG A 427 24.97 -11.51 -23.58
C ARG A 427 23.54 -11.05 -23.26
N THR A 428 23.06 -11.33 -22.05
CA THR A 428 21.72 -10.94 -21.60
C THR A 428 21.60 -9.42 -21.50
N LEU A 429 22.59 -8.72 -20.93
CA LEU A 429 22.61 -7.26 -20.93
C LEU A 429 22.60 -6.68 -22.34
N HIS A 430 23.42 -7.23 -23.24
CA HIS A 430 23.45 -6.80 -24.63
C HIS A 430 22.07 -6.93 -25.28
N GLN A 431 21.40 -8.08 -25.11
CA GLN A 431 20.07 -8.31 -25.66
C GLN A 431 19.01 -7.38 -25.06
N LEU A 432 19.04 -7.13 -23.74
CA LEU A 432 18.12 -6.20 -23.08
C LEU A 432 18.28 -4.76 -23.61
N LEU A 433 19.52 -4.31 -23.84
CA LEU A 433 19.79 -2.92 -24.24
C LEU A 433 19.66 -2.69 -25.76
N THR A 434 19.90 -3.71 -26.59
CA THR A 434 19.89 -3.57 -28.05
C THR A 434 18.62 -4.09 -28.71
N LYS A 435 18.06 -5.20 -28.23
CA LYS A 435 16.87 -5.82 -28.84
C LYS A 435 15.59 -5.34 -28.17
N ALA A 436 15.58 -5.34 -26.84
CA ALA A 436 14.40 -4.92 -26.07
C ALA A 436 14.24 -3.39 -25.95
N SER A 437 15.25 -2.60 -26.30
CA SER A 437 15.13 -1.12 -26.34
C SER A 437 14.15 -0.61 -27.40
N LYS A 438 13.75 -1.45 -28.35
CA LYS A 438 12.63 -1.16 -29.27
C LYS A 438 11.30 -1.05 -28.53
N ASP A 439 11.10 -1.90 -27.52
CA ASP A 439 9.86 -2.02 -26.77
C ASP A 439 9.90 -1.24 -25.45
N ASN A 440 11.09 -0.97 -24.91
CA ASN A 440 11.28 -0.24 -23.66
C ASN A 440 12.56 0.62 -23.67
N LYS A 441 12.41 1.92 -23.98
CA LYS A 441 13.51 2.88 -24.11
C LYS A 441 14.07 3.38 -22.76
N GLU A 442 13.44 3.04 -21.65
CA GLU A 442 13.81 3.54 -20.32
C GLU A 442 14.90 2.71 -19.64
N ILE A 443 15.30 1.60 -20.27
CA ILE A 443 16.29 0.67 -19.74
C ILE A 443 17.70 1.09 -20.17
N TYR A 444 18.59 1.30 -19.19
CA TYR A 444 20.00 1.62 -19.43
C TYR A 444 20.91 1.09 -18.32
N VAL A 445 22.22 1.01 -18.55
CA VAL A 445 23.19 0.73 -17.49
C VAL A 445 23.57 2.03 -16.80
N ALA A 446 23.28 2.15 -15.51
CA ALA A 446 23.65 3.34 -14.74
C ALA A 446 25.17 3.53 -14.70
N GLU A 447 25.63 4.77 -14.86
CA GLU A 447 27.07 5.12 -14.91
C GLU A 447 27.87 4.55 -13.73
N ALA A 448 27.30 4.59 -12.53
CA ALA A 448 27.94 4.04 -11.32
C ALA A 448 28.26 2.53 -11.40
N LEU A 449 27.57 1.77 -12.28
CA LEU A 449 27.77 0.33 -12.45
C LEU A 449 28.69 -0.01 -13.62
N LYS A 450 28.90 0.92 -14.58
CA LYS A 450 29.72 0.66 -15.78
C LYS A 450 31.17 0.31 -15.41
N GLY A 451 31.73 0.97 -14.40
CA GLY A 451 33.09 0.70 -13.93
C GLY A 451 33.27 -0.71 -13.40
N ASP A 452 32.31 -1.19 -12.60
CA ASP A 452 32.35 -2.54 -12.02
C ASP A 452 32.13 -3.63 -13.07
N ILE A 453 31.24 -3.41 -14.05
CA ILE A 453 31.06 -4.33 -15.19
C ILE A 453 32.34 -4.39 -16.03
N THR A 454 32.99 -3.25 -16.29
CA THR A 454 34.24 -3.20 -17.07
C THR A 454 35.33 -4.06 -16.41
N ARG A 455 35.52 -3.91 -15.10
CA ARG A 455 36.47 -4.72 -14.33
C ARG A 455 36.14 -6.22 -14.37
N LEU A 456 34.84 -6.58 -14.34
CA LEU A 456 34.41 -7.97 -14.45
C LEU A 456 34.73 -8.57 -15.83
N CYS A 457 34.49 -7.81 -16.91
CA CYS A 457 34.81 -8.23 -18.28
C CYS A 457 36.32 -8.44 -18.48
N GLU A 458 37.13 -7.49 -18.00
CA GLU A 458 38.61 -7.58 -18.03
C GLU A 458 39.11 -8.81 -17.28
N LYS A 459 38.53 -9.09 -16.11
CA LYS A 459 38.86 -10.26 -15.28
C LYS A 459 38.44 -11.60 -15.90
N CYS A 460 37.38 -11.61 -16.70
CA CYS A 460 36.91 -12.81 -17.41
C CYS A 460 37.93 -13.27 -18.46
N ASP A 461 38.62 -12.31 -19.09
CA ASP A 461 39.65 -12.56 -20.11
C ASP A 461 39.12 -13.44 -21.26
N VAL A 462 37.92 -13.11 -21.74
CA VAL A 462 37.28 -13.75 -22.90
C VAL A 462 37.01 -12.67 -23.95
N PRO A 463 37.65 -12.72 -25.13
CA PRO A 463 37.56 -11.66 -26.14
C PRO A 463 36.13 -11.30 -26.55
N GLU A 464 35.24 -12.30 -26.66
CA GLU A 464 33.81 -12.11 -26.98
C GLU A 464 33.08 -11.26 -25.94
N VAL A 465 33.43 -11.41 -24.65
CA VAL A 465 32.81 -10.69 -23.54
C VAL A 465 33.24 -9.23 -23.56
N THR A 466 34.53 -8.98 -23.76
CA THR A 466 35.08 -7.63 -23.86
C THR A 466 34.52 -6.89 -25.07
N ALA A 467 34.51 -7.52 -26.26
CA ALA A 467 33.98 -6.91 -27.48
C ALA A 467 32.51 -6.50 -27.33
N ARG A 468 31.65 -7.38 -26.79
CA ARG A 468 30.23 -7.05 -26.54
C ARG A 468 30.03 -5.96 -25.49
N TRP A 469 30.89 -5.90 -24.48
CA TRP A 469 30.81 -4.84 -23.49
C TRP A 469 31.23 -3.49 -24.07
N ASP A 470 32.27 -3.46 -24.91
CA ASP A 470 32.70 -2.25 -25.59
C ASP A 470 31.65 -1.73 -26.60
N GLU A 471 30.87 -2.60 -27.22
CA GLU A 471 29.70 -2.21 -28.04
C GLU A 471 28.57 -1.57 -27.21
N LEU A 472 28.48 -1.84 -25.90
CA LEU A 472 27.43 -1.34 -25.01
C LEU A 472 27.82 -0.10 -24.20
N LYS A 473 29.12 0.17 -24.04
CA LYS A 473 29.64 1.33 -23.29
C LYS A 473 29.16 2.64 -23.89
#